data_AF-A0A1I7M3P3-F1
#
_entry.id   AF-A0A1I7M3P3-F1
#
_cell.length_a   1.000
_cell.length_b   1.000
_cell.length_c   1.000
_cell.angle_alpha   90.00
_cell.angle_beta   90.00
_cell.angle_gamma   90.00
#
_symmetry.space_group_name_H-M   'P 1'
#
loop_
_entity.id
_entity.type
_entity.pdbx_description
1 polymer ?
#
loop_
_entity_poly.entity_id
_entity_poly.type
_entity_poly.pdbx_seq_one_letter_code
_entity_poly.pdbx_strand_id
1 'polypeptide(L)'
;MLFGYPLDSTLENWLHECLIDAIRIIHQSIDDGVVLAEWPDFLPQKYRGKVKAKYGLKDRFFTYKESVSKLSSAERLDVLLMLNEQNSIDTLLPAVTNCGKITDLPVSIQEPIKKLFEFAFGLLTDFGIRDRQYRLIHKKIDSKVCPFCGFEYFSAPTSKREALDHYLAESKYPFAAANLRNLVPMGGKCNSQYKRSEDVMWRADGTRRMVFDPYLAGQQILSLDNSKINNTLVGPLVAEWVIDFSDLSEEVSTWDEVFSLRKRYRDDVLNEETIKQWMGEFRSWCLRSKQVLTDHHSVASAIEAYGGFLGDCGFNDRAFIKAAVFRFFLNRFRTGCQRVRGVMCGLAGVPAN
;
A
#
# COMPACT_ATOMS: atom_id res chain seq x y z
N MET A 1 3.61 5.25 5.00
CA MET A 1 2.20 4.86 4.74
C MET A 1 1.38 5.18 5.98
N LEU A 2 0.05 5.08 5.93
CA LEU A 2 -0.77 5.40 7.11
C LEU A 2 -0.67 4.31 8.19
N PHE A 3 -0.49 3.04 7.79
CA PHE A 3 -0.19 1.91 8.67
C PHE A 3 0.34 0.74 7.83
N GLY A 4 0.97 -0.23 8.47
CA GLY A 4 1.45 -1.47 7.85
C GLY A 4 0.46 -2.63 7.97
N TYR A 5 0.63 -3.64 7.12
CA TYR A 5 -0.01 -4.93 7.24
C TYR A 5 0.75 -5.84 8.21
N PRO A 6 0.08 -6.82 8.84
CA PRO A 6 0.77 -7.78 9.70
C PRO A 6 1.73 -8.65 8.88
N LEU A 7 3.03 -8.62 9.21
CA LEU A 7 4.06 -9.40 8.51
C LEU A 7 3.72 -10.89 8.44
N ASP A 8 3.12 -11.44 9.50
CA ASP A 8 2.75 -12.85 9.57
C ASP A 8 1.70 -13.30 8.55
N SER A 9 1.02 -12.36 7.87
CA SER A 9 0.13 -12.67 6.74
C SER A 9 0.86 -13.14 5.48
N THR A 10 2.17 -13.05 5.47
CA THR A 10 3.01 -13.48 4.35
C THR A 10 3.66 -14.85 4.58
N LEU A 11 3.45 -15.48 5.74
CA LEU A 11 4.13 -16.74 6.11
C LEU A 11 3.66 -17.96 5.30
N GLU A 12 2.45 -17.93 4.71
CA GLU A 12 1.95 -19.05 3.90
C GLU A 12 2.55 -19.06 2.47
N ASN A 13 3.85 -18.77 2.36
CA ASN A 13 4.56 -18.55 1.09
C ASN A 13 5.06 -19.85 0.42
N TRP A 14 4.56 -21.00 0.86
CA TRP A 14 5.12 -22.31 0.49
C TRP A 14 5.12 -22.58 -1.02
N LEU A 15 4.17 -22.02 -1.79
CA LEU A 15 4.15 -22.20 -3.24
C LEU A 15 5.33 -21.48 -3.88
N HIS A 16 5.59 -20.23 -3.45
CA HIS A 16 6.76 -19.48 -3.90
C HIS A 16 8.06 -20.20 -3.54
N GLU A 17 8.21 -20.65 -2.29
CA GLU A 17 9.37 -21.45 -1.86
C GLU A 17 9.58 -22.69 -2.74
N CYS A 18 8.49 -23.40 -3.08
CA CYS A 18 8.53 -24.53 -3.99
C CYS A 18 9.05 -24.16 -5.39
N LEU A 19 8.71 -22.97 -5.91
CA LEU A 19 9.22 -22.50 -7.20
C LEU A 19 10.73 -22.24 -7.14
N ILE A 20 11.19 -21.53 -6.10
CA ILE A 20 12.61 -21.18 -5.93
C ILE A 20 13.46 -22.44 -5.83
N ASP A 21 13.05 -23.39 -4.98
CA ASP A 21 13.76 -24.65 -4.81
C ASP A 21 13.77 -25.47 -6.11
N ALA A 22 12.63 -25.54 -6.81
CA ALA A 22 12.53 -26.25 -8.08
C ALA A 22 13.45 -25.67 -9.17
N ILE A 23 13.52 -24.34 -9.28
CA ILE A 23 14.42 -23.66 -10.21
C ILE A 23 15.88 -24.00 -9.87
N ARG A 24 16.27 -23.92 -8.59
CA ARG A 24 17.64 -24.27 -8.17
C ARG A 24 17.99 -25.73 -8.50
N ILE A 25 17.08 -26.67 -8.27
CA ILE A 25 17.27 -28.08 -8.62
C ILE A 25 17.43 -28.27 -10.14
N ILE A 26 16.62 -27.56 -10.94
CA ILE A 26 16.75 -27.58 -12.40
C ILE A 26 18.13 -27.11 -12.85
N HIS A 27 18.59 -25.96 -12.34
CA HIS A 27 19.92 -25.43 -12.69
C HIS A 27 21.03 -26.40 -12.29
N GLN A 28 21.01 -26.88 -11.04
CA GLN A 28 22.00 -27.83 -10.56
C GLN A 28 22.06 -29.09 -11.42
N SER A 29 20.91 -29.65 -11.81
CA SER A 29 20.87 -30.83 -12.68
C SER A 29 21.52 -30.60 -14.04
N ILE A 30 21.36 -29.40 -14.60
CA ILE A 30 21.95 -29.03 -15.90
C ILE A 30 23.45 -28.82 -15.75
N ASP A 31 23.88 -28.12 -14.70
CA ASP A 31 25.29 -27.85 -14.42
C ASP A 31 26.09 -29.14 -14.16
N ASP A 32 25.48 -30.09 -13.44
CA ASP A 32 26.08 -31.40 -13.14
C ASP A 32 25.98 -32.40 -14.30
N GLY A 33 25.25 -32.07 -15.37
CA GLY A 33 24.97 -33.01 -16.47
C GLY A 33 24.10 -34.21 -16.06
N VAL A 34 23.30 -34.06 -15.00
CA VAL A 34 22.42 -35.09 -14.44
C VAL A 34 21.00 -34.97 -15.02
N VAL A 35 20.40 -36.11 -15.35
CA VAL A 35 19.00 -36.15 -15.79
C VAL A 35 18.09 -35.76 -14.62
N LEU A 36 17.37 -34.63 -14.76
CA LEU A 36 16.35 -34.20 -13.81
C LEU A 36 15.29 -35.30 -13.63
N ALA A 37 14.96 -35.61 -12.37
CA ALA A 37 13.91 -36.57 -12.03
C ALA A 37 12.55 -36.19 -12.64
N GLU A 38 11.70 -37.20 -12.83
CA GLU A 38 10.34 -37.03 -13.36
C GLU A 38 9.46 -36.14 -12.46
N TRP A 39 8.36 -35.64 -13.02
CA TRP A 39 7.38 -34.89 -12.22
C TRP A 39 6.54 -35.84 -11.34
N PRO A 40 6.30 -35.51 -10.06
CA PRO A 40 6.74 -34.33 -9.30
C PRO A 40 8.02 -34.55 -8.48
N ASP A 41 8.78 -35.62 -8.75
CA ASP A 41 9.85 -36.12 -7.88
C ASP A 41 11.10 -35.24 -7.82
N PHE A 42 11.35 -34.39 -8.81
CA PHE A 42 12.43 -33.39 -8.68
C PHE A 42 12.09 -32.27 -7.70
N LEU A 43 10.82 -32.08 -7.32
CA LEU A 43 10.44 -31.04 -6.35
C LEU A 43 10.83 -31.45 -4.91
N PRO A 44 10.97 -30.50 -3.98
CA PRO A 44 11.13 -30.81 -2.56
C PRO A 44 9.98 -31.67 -2.04
N GLN A 45 10.30 -32.72 -1.29
CA GLN A 45 9.33 -33.72 -0.81
C GLN A 45 8.13 -33.11 -0.09
N LYS A 46 8.35 -32.06 0.73
CA LYS A 46 7.32 -31.33 1.47
C LYS A 46 6.23 -30.69 0.60
N TYR A 47 6.49 -30.45 -0.69
CA TYR A 47 5.54 -29.79 -1.61
C TYR A 47 4.89 -30.73 -2.62
N ARG A 48 5.52 -31.87 -2.93
CA ARG A 48 5.07 -32.82 -3.99
C ARG A 48 3.59 -33.15 -3.89
N GLY A 49 3.12 -33.53 -2.69
CA GLY A 49 1.73 -33.91 -2.46
C GLY A 49 0.73 -32.80 -2.78
N LYS A 50 1.12 -31.52 -2.61
CA LYS A 50 0.26 -30.35 -2.85
C LYS A 50 0.14 -30.02 -4.33
N VAL A 51 1.21 -30.23 -5.11
CA VAL A 51 1.28 -29.78 -6.50
C VAL A 51 1.24 -30.90 -7.53
N LYS A 52 1.35 -32.18 -7.15
CA LYS A 52 1.43 -33.33 -8.08
C LYS A 52 0.38 -33.34 -9.20
N ALA A 53 -0.84 -32.88 -8.91
CA ALA A 53 -1.96 -32.83 -9.85
C ALA A 53 -1.99 -31.57 -10.73
N LYS A 54 -1.06 -30.64 -10.56
CA LYS A 54 -0.98 -29.36 -11.30
C LYS A 54 -0.11 -29.53 -12.56
N TYR A 55 -0.63 -30.24 -13.56
CA TYR A 55 0.08 -30.48 -14.83
C TYR A 55 0.44 -29.18 -15.56
N GLY A 56 -0.38 -28.13 -15.47
CA GLY A 56 0.01 -26.83 -16.04
C GLY A 56 1.27 -26.22 -15.41
N LEU A 57 1.55 -26.53 -14.14
CA LEU A 57 2.80 -26.13 -13.48
C LEU A 57 3.96 -27.00 -13.96
N LYS A 58 3.73 -28.33 -14.07
CA LYS A 58 4.66 -29.29 -14.68
C LYS A 58 5.15 -28.76 -16.03
N ASP A 59 4.24 -28.50 -16.95
CA ASP A 59 4.57 -28.11 -18.33
C ASP A 59 5.44 -26.86 -18.38
N ARG A 60 5.14 -25.86 -17.55
CA ARG A 60 5.91 -24.61 -17.47
C ARG A 60 7.30 -24.81 -16.89
N PHE A 61 7.47 -25.69 -15.91
CA PHE A 61 8.81 -26.08 -15.44
C PHE A 61 9.62 -26.77 -16.53
N PHE A 62 9.01 -27.65 -17.33
CA PHE A 62 9.72 -28.29 -18.43
C PHE A 62 10.05 -27.31 -19.56
N THR A 63 9.15 -26.37 -19.90
CA THR A 63 9.47 -25.26 -20.81
C THR A 63 10.61 -24.40 -20.28
N TYR A 64 10.60 -24.04 -18.99
CA TYR A 64 11.68 -23.31 -18.34
C TYR A 64 13.01 -24.08 -18.42
N LYS A 65 12.99 -25.39 -18.07
CA LYS A 65 14.15 -26.28 -18.14
C LYS A 65 14.73 -26.33 -19.56
N GLU A 66 13.88 -26.48 -20.57
CA GLU A 66 14.33 -26.52 -21.96
C GLU A 66 15.02 -25.21 -22.36
N SER A 67 14.44 -24.07 -22.03
CA SER A 67 15.05 -22.76 -22.33
C SER A 67 16.37 -22.55 -21.58
N VAL A 68 16.42 -22.87 -20.27
CA VAL A 68 17.61 -22.63 -19.45
C VAL A 68 18.77 -23.58 -19.81
N SER A 69 18.48 -24.76 -20.35
CA SER A 69 19.48 -25.71 -20.85
C SER A 69 20.26 -25.21 -22.07
N LYS A 70 19.72 -24.21 -22.78
CA LYS A 70 20.33 -23.59 -23.96
C LYS A 70 21.24 -22.41 -23.60
N LEU A 71 21.20 -21.95 -22.35
CA LEU A 71 22.02 -20.84 -21.87
C LEU A 71 23.43 -21.32 -21.52
N SER A 72 24.41 -20.42 -21.56
CA SER A 72 25.75 -20.64 -20.99
C SER A 72 25.70 -20.73 -19.47
N SER A 73 26.74 -21.29 -18.85
CA SER A 73 26.83 -21.37 -17.38
C SER A 73 26.81 -19.98 -16.72
N ALA A 74 27.38 -18.96 -17.36
CA ALA A 74 27.34 -17.59 -16.87
C ALA A 74 25.91 -17.02 -16.88
N GLU A 75 25.19 -17.17 -18.00
CA GLU A 75 23.79 -16.73 -18.10
C GLU A 75 22.86 -17.46 -17.13
N ARG A 76 23.11 -18.76 -16.87
CA ARG A 76 22.36 -19.52 -15.84
C ARG A 76 22.60 -18.96 -14.43
N LEU A 77 23.85 -18.60 -14.12
CA LEU A 77 24.18 -17.94 -12.85
C LEU A 77 23.47 -16.59 -12.72
N ASP A 78 23.44 -15.78 -13.79
CA ASP A 78 22.72 -14.49 -13.79
C ASP A 78 21.22 -14.66 -13.52
N VAL A 79 20.60 -15.70 -14.07
CA VAL A 79 19.20 -16.07 -13.79
C VAL A 79 18.99 -16.39 -12.31
N LEU A 80 19.88 -17.16 -11.68
CA LEU A 80 19.79 -17.49 -10.25
C LEU A 80 20.06 -16.30 -9.34
N LEU A 81 21.00 -15.43 -9.73
CA LEU A 81 21.26 -14.18 -9.01
C LEU A 81 20.01 -13.29 -9.03
N MET A 82 19.43 -13.05 -10.21
CA MET A 82 18.22 -12.24 -10.35
C MET A 82 17.01 -12.86 -9.61
N LEU A 83 16.88 -14.18 -9.61
CA LEU A 83 15.87 -14.92 -8.82
C LEU A 83 15.94 -14.55 -7.33
N ASN A 84 17.15 -14.52 -6.76
CA ASN A 84 17.37 -14.20 -5.35
C ASN A 84 17.18 -12.70 -5.08
N GLU A 85 17.74 -11.84 -5.94
CA GLU A 85 17.69 -10.40 -5.79
C GLU A 85 16.26 -9.86 -5.84
N GLN A 86 15.45 -10.28 -6.81
CA GLN A 86 14.04 -9.84 -6.92
C GLN A 86 13.19 -10.26 -5.72
N ASN A 87 13.60 -11.29 -4.97
CA ASN A 87 12.89 -11.78 -3.79
C ASN A 87 13.43 -11.23 -2.46
N SER A 88 14.48 -10.42 -2.49
CA SER A 88 15.06 -9.74 -1.31
C SER A 88 14.29 -8.44 -1.01
N ILE A 89 12.96 -8.53 -0.89
CA ILE A 89 12.05 -7.38 -0.83
C ILE A 89 12.37 -6.44 0.33
N ASP A 90 12.75 -7.00 1.48
CA ASP A 90 13.12 -6.27 2.70
C ASP A 90 14.36 -5.39 2.53
N THR A 91 15.27 -5.74 1.62
CA THR A 91 16.45 -4.92 1.30
C THR A 91 16.24 -4.07 0.04
N LEU A 92 15.37 -4.51 -0.88
CA LEU A 92 15.00 -3.76 -2.06
C LEU A 92 14.20 -2.51 -1.69
N LEU A 93 13.10 -2.60 -0.93
CA LEU A 93 12.25 -1.43 -0.67
C LEU A 93 12.98 -0.23 -0.02
N PRO A 94 13.85 -0.41 1.00
CA PRO A 94 14.66 0.67 1.56
C PRO A 94 15.90 1.04 0.72
N ALA A 95 16.04 0.52 -0.51
CA ALA A 95 17.16 0.77 -1.40
C ALA A 95 18.55 0.39 -0.87
N VAL A 96 18.61 -0.63 0.02
CA VAL A 96 19.87 -1.23 0.48
C VAL A 96 20.51 -2.07 -0.62
N THR A 97 19.69 -2.78 -1.39
CA THR A 97 20.11 -3.52 -2.58
C THR A 97 19.31 -3.10 -3.83
N ASN A 98 19.82 -3.51 -4.99
CA ASN A 98 19.14 -3.40 -6.27
C ASN A 98 18.95 -4.78 -6.89
N CYS A 99 18.05 -4.87 -7.86
CA CYS A 99 17.88 -6.05 -8.70
C CYS A 99 17.71 -5.64 -10.15
N GLY A 100 18.13 -6.52 -11.07
CA GLY A 100 17.84 -6.38 -12.49
C GLY A 100 16.37 -6.64 -12.83
N LYS A 101 15.96 -6.18 -14.00
CA LYS A 101 14.65 -6.44 -14.60
C LYS A 101 14.75 -7.69 -15.47
N ILE A 102 13.60 -8.32 -15.74
CA ILE A 102 13.52 -9.47 -16.65
C ILE A 102 14.14 -9.19 -18.04
N THR A 103 14.13 -7.93 -18.48
CA THR A 103 14.73 -7.50 -19.76
C THR A 103 16.25 -7.60 -19.79
N ASP A 104 16.89 -7.70 -18.64
CA ASP A 104 18.35 -7.77 -18.51
C ASP A 104 18.85 -9.22 -18.67
N LEU A 105 17.94 -10.21 -18.67
CA LEU A 105 18.23 -11.61 -18.97
C LEU A 105 18.13 -11.92 -20.47
N PRO A 106 18.75 -13.01 -20.95
CA PRO A 106 18.62 -13.44 -22.34
C PRO A 106 17.16 -13.58 -22.80
N VAL A 107 16.83 -13.04 -23.98
CA VAL A 107 15.46 -12.99 -24.51
C VAL A 107 14.77 -14.38 -24.52
N SER A 108 15.54 -15.43 -24.76
CA SER A 108 15.07 -16.83 -24.81
C SER A 108 14.49 -17.36 -23.50
N ILE A 109 14.85 -16.79 -22.34
CA ILE A 109 14.38 -17.25 -21.02
C ILE A 109 13.32 -16.32 -20.41
N GLN A 110 13.17 -15.10 -20.92
CA GLN A 110 12.25 -14.10 -20.35
C GLN A 110 10.78 -14.57 -20.31
N GLU A 111 10.27 -15.03 -21.45
CA GLU A 111 8.89 -15.50 -21.57
C GLU A 111 8.60 -16.78 -20.77
N PRO A 112 9.47 -17.81 -20.78
CA PRO A 112 9.36 -18.95 -19.87
C PRO A 112 9.27 -18.57 -18.39
N ILE A 113 10.09 -17.61 -17.93
CA ILE A 113 10.03 -17.10 -16.54
C ILE A 113 8.67 -16.45 -16.27
N LYS A 114 8.24 -15.51 -17.13
CA LYS A 114 6.96 -14.81 -16.98
C LYS A 114 5.80 -15.81 -16.88
N LYS A 115 5.71 -16.75 -17.83
CA LYS A 115 4.64 -17.77 -17.86
C LYS A 115 4.64 -18.69 -16.64
N LEU A 116 5.82 -19.05 -16.12
CA LEU A 116 5.93 -19.87 -14.92
C LEU A 116 5.37 -19.14 -13.69
N PHE A 117 5.80 -17.90 -13.47
CA PHE A 117 5.42 -17.14 -12.28
C PHE A 117 4.00 -16.57 -12.36
N GLU A 118 3.53 -16.16 -13.53
CA GLU A 118 2.13 -15.77 -13.77
C GLU A 118 1.17 -16.94 -13.46
N PHE A 119 1.52 -18.15 -13.93
CA PHE A 119 0.72 -19.33 -13.64
C PHE A 119 0.73 -19.68 -12.15
N ALA A 120 1.90 -19.58 -11.50
CA ALA A 120 2.00 -19.81 -10.07
C ALA A 120 1.21 -18.78 -9.25
N PHE A 121 1.19 -17.52 -9.66
CA PHE A 121 0.32 -16.50 -9.08
C PHE A 121 -1.16 -16.88 -9.19
N GLY A 122 -1.59 -17.39 -10.36
CA GLY A 122 -2.92 -17.97 -10.55
C GLY A 122 -3.23 -19.09 -9.54
N LEU A 123 -2.29 -20.01 -9.35
CA LEU A 123 -2.41 -21.12 -8.40
C LEU A 123 -2.55 -20.68 -6.94
N LEU A 124 -2.04 -19.50 -6.55
CA LEU A 124 -2.28 -18.98 -5.20
C LEU A 124 -3.79 -18.77 -4.94
N THR A 125 -4.57 -18.50 -5.99
CA THR A 125 -6.04 -18.45 -5.92
C THR A 125 -6.62 -19.84 -5.80
N ASP A 126 -6.21 -20.78 -6.67
CA ASP A 126 -6.68 -22.18 -6.65
C ASP A 126 -6.45 -22.86 -5.29
N PHE A 127 -5.33 -22.58 -4.64
CA PHE A 127 -5.00 -23.12 -3.32
C PHE A 127 -5.66 -22.35 -2.17
N GLY A 128 -6.38 -21.26 -2.46
CA GLY A 128 -7.01 -20.38 -1.46
C GLY A 128 -6.01 -19.60 -0.60
N ILE A 129 -4.74 -19.54 -0.99
CA ILE A 129 -3.66 -18.86 -0.24
C ILE A 129 -3.96 -17.35 -0.18
N ARG A 130 -4.32 -16.75 -1.32
CA ARG A 130 -4.66 -15.31 -1.40
C ARG A 130 -5.85 -14.95 -0.51
N ASP A 131 -6.85 -15.84 -0.43
CA ASP A 131 -8.04 -15.63 0.40
C ASP A 131 -7.71 -15.75 1.89
N ARG A 132 -6.85 -16.69 2.27
CA ARG A 132 -6.37 -16.84 3.65
C ARG A 132 -5.50 -15.66 4.08
N GLN A 133 -4.57 -15.21 3.21
CA GLN A 133 -3.79 -14.00 3.44
C GLN A 133 -4.70 -12.79 3.64
N TYR A 134 -5.63 -12.54 2.71
CA TYR A 134 -6.56 -11.43 2.81
C TYR A 134 -7.40 -11.49 4.10
N ARG A 135 -7.92 -12.67 4.45
CA ARG A 135 -8.67 -12.86 5.70
C ARG A 135 -7.83 -12.57 6.94
N LEU A 136 -6.56 -12.95 6.96
CA LEU A 136 -5.66 -12.65 8.08
C LEU A 136 -5.39 -11.15 8.19
N ILE A 137 -5.10 -10.49 7.07
CA ILE A 137 -4.90 -9.04 7.00
C ILE A 137 -6.15 -8.32 7.49
N HIS A 138 -7.30 -8.63 6.89
CA HIS A 138 -8.58 -8.03 7.26
C HIS A 138 -8.93 -8.28 8.73
N LYS A 139 -8.57 -9.44 9.31
CA LYS A 139 -8.79 -9.70 10.74
C LYS A 139 -7.93 -8.80 11.64
N LYS A 140 -6.68 -8.55 11.27
CA LYS A 140 -5.66 -7.93 12.13
C LYS A 140 -5.50 -6.41 11.99
N ILE A 141 -5.82 -5.83 10.82
CA ILE A 141 -5.79 -4.37 10.68
C ILE A 141 -6.90 -3.75 11.52
N ASP A 142 -6.61 -2.66 12.23
CA ASP A 142 -7.59 -2.01 13.10
C ASP A 142 -8.74 -1.40 12.30
N SER A 143 -8.39 -0.75 11.19
CA SER A 143 -9.35 -0.12 10.28
C SER A 143 -9.45 -0.87 8.96
N LYS A 144 -10.68 -1.15 8.51
CA LYS A 144 -10.94 -1.86 7.25
C LYS A 144 -10.88 -0.90 6.06
N VAL A 145 -9.76 -0.20 5.94
CA VAL A 145 -9.48 0.75 4.87
C VAL A 145 -8.13 0.45 4.24
N CYS A 146 -7.91 0.96 3.04
CA CYS A 146 -6.64 0.91 2.35
C CYS A 146 -5.57 1.71 3.14
N PRO A 147 -4.43 1.12 3.55
CA PRO A 147 -3.36 1.84 4.28
C PRO A 147 -2.63 2.89 3.45
N PHE A 148 -2.78 2.84 2.12
CA PHE A 148 -2.16 3.80 1.22
C PHE A 148 -2.90 5.13 1.21
N CYS A 149 -4.23 5.14 1.27
CA CYS A 149 -5.02 6.37 1.20
C CYS A 149 -5.90 6.63 2.43
N GLY A 150 -6.19 5.62 3.23
CA GLY A 150 -6.98 5.74 4.46
C GLY A 150 -8.47 6.00 4.25
N PHE A 151 -8.97 6.12 3.01
CA PHE A 151 -10.38 6.46 2.74
C PHE A 151 -11.09 5.54 1.73
N GLU A 152 -10.43 4.50 1.23
CA GLU A 152 -11.08 3.42 0.48
C GLU A 152 -11.31 2.24 1.41
N TYR A 153 -12.57 1.84 1.59
CA TYR A 153 -12.92 0.71 2.45
C TYR A 153 -12.57 -0.63 1.79
N PHE A 154 -12.15 -1.56 2.63
CA PHE A 154 -11.98 -2.96 2.27
C PHE A 154 -13.27 -3.74 2.47
N SER A 155 -13.55 -4.61 1.51
CA SER A 155 -14.70 -5.50 1.51
C SER A 155 -14.53 -6.61 2.54
N ALA A 156 -15.64 -7.10 3.10
CA ALA A 156 -15.56 -8.26 3.99
C ALA A 156 -14.96 -9.47 3.26
N PRO A 157 -14.20 -10.37 3.93
CA PRO A 157 -13.61 -11.55 3.30
C PRO A 157 -14.61 -12.54 2.66
N THR A 158 -15.90 -12.41 2.96
CA THR A 158 -17.00 -13.19 2.37
C THR A 158 -17.55 -12.57 1.08
N SER A 159 -17.14 -11.36 0.74
CA SER A 159 -17.53 -10.63 -0.46
C SER A 159 -16.41 -10.69 -1.51
N LYS A 160 -16.63 -10.05 -2.67
CA LYS A 160 -15.55 -9.82 -3.63
C LYS A 160 -14.48 -8.95 -2.97
N ARG A 161 -13.34 -9.55 -2.63
CA ARG A 161 -12.19 -8.86 -2.04
C ARG A 161 -11.43 -8.04 -3.06
N GLU A 162 -10.62 -7.14 -2.55
CA GLU A 162 -9.70 -6.31 -3.29
C GLU A 162 -8.66 -7.18 -4.00
N ALA A 163 -8.18 -6.69 -5.14
CA ALA A 163 -7.06 -7.31 -5.83
C ALA A 163 -5.83 -7.25 -4.91
N LEU A 164 -5.09 -8.36 -4.87
CA LEU A 164 -3.72 -8.34 -4.38
C LEU A 164 -2.86 -7.79 -5.51
N ASP A 165 -2.37 -6.57 -5.31
CA ASP A 165 -1.49 -5.91 -6.24
C ASP A 165 -0.07 -6.46 -6.12
N HIS A 166 0.65 -6.52 -7.25
CA HIS A 166 2.08 -6.82 -7.28
C HIS A 166 2.84 -5.53 -6.97
N TYR A 167 3.34 -5.39 -5.73
CA TYR A 167 3.97 -4.14 -5.30
C TYR A 167 5.18 -3.80 -6.16
N LEU A 168 6.06 -4.79 -6.37
CA LEU A 168 7.00 -4.87 -7.47
C LEU A 168 6.28 -5.47 -8.67
N ALA A 169 6.15 -4.70 -9.75
CA ALA A 169 5.37 -5.08 -10.93
C ALA A 169 5.88 -6.40 -11.56
N GLU A 170 4.99 -7.38 -11.70
CA GLU A 170 5.32 -8.71 -12.26
C GLU A 170 5.91 -8.65 -13.69
N SER A 171 5.53 -7.63 -14.46
CA SER A 171 6.03 -7.42 -15.83
C SER A 171 7.53 -7.12 -15.88
N LYS A 172 8.10 -6.62 -14.77
CA LYS A 172 9.52 -6.29 -14.60
C LYS A 172 10.22 -7.27 -13.68
N TYR A 173 9.54 -7.69 -12.62
CA TYR A 173 10.06 -8.49 -11.52
C TYR A 173 9.29 -9.82 -11.35
N PRO A 174 9.25 -10.68 -12.39
CA PRO A 174 8.39 -11.86 -12.39
C PRO A 174 8.76 -12.87 -11.30
N PHE A 175 10.04 -12.94 -10.89
CA PHE A 175 10.46 -13.87 -9.83
C PHE A 175 9.80 -13.57 -8.47
N ALA A 176 9.33 -12.34 -8.26
CA ALA A 176 8.61 -11.92 -7.07
C ALA A 176 7.07 -12.02 -7.21
N ALA A 177 6.53 -12.38 -8.37
CA ALA A 177 5.08 -12.30 -8.63
C ALA A 177 4.26 -13.24 -7.73
N ALA A 178 4.76 -14.45 -7.48
CA ALA A 178 4.09 -15.41 -6.59
C ALA A 178 4.49 -15.25 -5.10
N ASN A 179 5.35 -14.29 -4.75
CA ASN A 179 5.84 -14.10 -3.40
C ASN A 179 4.80 -13.30 -2.57
N LEU A 180 4.29 -13.87 -1.48
CA LEU A 180 3.28 -13.19 -0.63
C LEU A 180 3.77 -11.87 -0.03
N ARG A 181 5.09 -11.67 0.14
CA ARG A 181 5.67 -10.38 0.56
C ARG A 181 5.53 -9.29 -0.51
N ASN A 182 5.37 -9.67 -1.78
CA ASN A 182 5.12 -8.77 -2.89
C ASN A 182 3.63 -8.56 -3.21
N LEU A 183 2.74 -9.38 -2.63
CA LEU A 183 1.31 -9.33 -2.89
C LEU A 183 0.60 -8.54 -1.83
N VAL A 184 0.02 -7.40 -2.21
CA VAL A 184 -0.43 -6.39 -1.26
C VAL A 184 -1.89 -6.05 -1.53
N PRO A 185 -2.83 -6.28 -0.57
CA PRO A 185 -4.19 -5.79 -0.71
C PRO A 185 -4.18 -4.27 -0.88
N MET A 186 -4.99 -3.75 -1.78
CA MET A 186 -4.98 -2.32 -2.08
C MET A 186 -6.35 -1.85 -2.58
N GLY A 187 -6.74 -0.64 -2.19
CA GLY A 187 -7.99 -0.02 -2.63
C GLY A 187 -8.05 0.06 -4.16
N GLY A 188 -9.25 -0.11 -4.72
CA GLY A 188 -9.45 -0.20 -6.17
C GLY A 188 -8.89 0.99 -6.94
N LYS A 189 -9.05 2.23 -6.43
CA LYS A 189 -8.46 3.42 -7.06
C LYS A 189 -6.95 3.43 -6.90
N CYS A 190 -6.44 3.23 -5.68
CA CYS A 190 -4.99 3.16 -5.42
C CYS A 190 -4.28 2.19 -6.38
N ASN A 191 -4.84 1.01 -6.57
CA ASN A 191 -4.28 -0.02 -7.45
C ASN A 191 -4.49 0.34 -8.94
N SER A 192 -5.75 0.36 -9.40
CA SER A 192 -6.05 0.37 -10.84
C SER A 192 -5.95 1.74 -11.51
N GLN A 193 -5.99 2.84 -10.76
CA GLN A 193 -6.01 4.20 -11.32
C GLN A 193 -4.71 4.96 -11.08
N TYR A 194 -4.06 4.74 -9.93
CA TYR A 194 -2.84 5.45 -9.56
C TYR A 194 -1.60 4.59 -9.78
N LYS A 195 -1.34 3.56 -8.96
CA LYS A 195 -0.13 2.76 -9.10
C LYS A 195 -0.01 2.07 -10.46
N ARG A 196 -1.07 1.41 -10.93
CA ARG A 196 -1.07 0.68 -12.22
C ARG A 196 0.17 -0.23 -12.34
N SER A 197 0.91 -0.09 -13.44
CA SER A 197 2.17 -0.77 -13.75
C SER A 197 3.40 0.09 -13.46
N GLU A 198 3.26 1.19 -12.72
CA GLU A 198 4.42 2.03 -12.35
C GLU A 198 5.43 1.25 -11.52
N ASP A 199 6.71 1.60 -11.71
CA ASP A 199 7.78 1.10 -10.88
C ASP A 199 7.80 1.88 -9.57
N VAL A 200 7.55 1.20 -8.45
CA VAL A 200 7.67 1.85 -7.15
C VAL A 200 9.14 2.11 -6.79
N MET A 201 10.08 1.30 -7.31
CA MET A 201 11.50 1.40 -6.96
C MET A 201 12.26 2.43 -7.80
N TRP A 202 11.75 2.75 -9.01
CA TRP A 202 12.46 3.56 -10.00
C TRP A 202 11.57 4.66 -10.60
N ARG A 203 12.10 5.87 -10.78
CA ARG A 203 11.49 6.91 -11.62
C ARG A 203 11.64 6.53 -13.09
N ALA A 204 10.80 7.15 -13.92
CA ALA A 204 10.87 6.99 -15.38
C ALA A 204 12.22 7.45 -15.95
N ASP A 205 12.89 8.39 -15.27
CA ASP A 205 14.24 8.86 -15.59
C ASP A 205 15.37 7.93 -15.11
N GLY A 206 15.04 6.81 -14.45
CA GLY A 206 16.01 5.87 -13.91
C GLY A 206 16.51 6.20 -12.49
N THR A 207 15.96 7.21 -11.82
CA THR A 207 16.31 7.51 -10.43
C THR A 207 15.76 6.45 -9.47
N ARG A 208 16.63 5.86 -8.65
CA ARG A 208 16.24 4.94 -7.57
C ARG A 208 15.55 5.70 -6.44
N ARG A 209 14.52 5.12 -5.83
CA ARG A 209 13.79 5.72 -4.70
C ARG A 209 13.62 4.75 -3.53
N MET A 210 13.72 5.24 -2.30
CA MET A 210 13.22 4.48 -1.15
C MET A 210 11.68 4.38 -1.17
N VAL A 211 11.16 3.24 -0.72
CA VAL A 211 9.74 2.92 -0.72
C VAL A 211 9.36 2.32 0.64
N PHE A 212 8.18 2.67 1.15
CA PHE A 212 7.64 1.99 2.33
C PHE A 212 7.47 0.49 2.07
N ASP A 213 7.87 -0.33 3.04
CA ASP A 213 7.45 -1.73 3.09
C ASP A 213 6.01 -1.83 3.60
N PRO A 214 5.05 -2.30 2.78
CA PRO A 214 3.65 -2.38 3.20
C PRO A 214 3.42 -3.26 4.43
N TYR A 215 4.36 -4.13 4.81
CA TYR A 215 4.28 -5.04 5.96
C TYR A 215 5.10 -4.59 7.17
N LEU A 216 5.92 -3.54 7.04
CA LEU A 216 6.76 -2.99 8.12
C LEU A 216 6.61 -1.47 8.27
N ALA A 217 5.78 -0.83 7.46
CA ALA A 217 5.62 0.62 7.47
C ALA A 217 5.10 1.13 8.82
N GLY A 218 5.78 2.17 9.31
CA GLY A 218 5.29 2.98 10.41
C GLY A 218 4.03 3.78 10.06
N GLN A 219 3.48 4.44 11.07
CA GLN A 219 2.24 5.21 10.97
C GLN A 219 2.55 6.69 10.67
N GLN A 220 2.23 7.14 9.46
CA GLN A 220 2.29 8.56 9.10
C GLN A 220 1.06 9.31 9.64
N ILE A 221 1.31 10.47 10.25
CA ILE A 221 0.26 11.37 10.74
C ILE A 221 0.09 12.51 9.74
N LEU A 222 -1.16 12.80 9.37
CA LEU A 222 -1.52 13.93 8.54
C LEU A 222 -1.47 15.24 9.35
N SER A 223 -0.83 16.26 8.80
CA SER A 223 -0.93 17.65 9.26
C SER A 223 -1.44 18.57 8.15
N LEU A 224 -2.20 19.59 8.56
CA LEU A 224 -2.72 20.65 7.70
C LEU A 224 -2.28 22.03 8.19
N ASP A 225 -1.33 22.11 9.12
CA ASP A 225 -0.96 23.36 9.81
C ASP A 225 -0.43 24.45 8.87
N ASN A 226 0.23 24.05 7.78
CA ASN A 226 0.72 24.95 6.75
C ASN A 226 -0.35 25.43 5.75
N SER A 227 -1.61 24.99 5.91
CA SER A 227 -2.73 25.43 5.08
C SER A 227 -3.01 26.92 5.27
N LYS A 228 -3.51 27.57 4.20
CA LYS A 228 -3.72 29.02 4.16
C LYS A 228 -5.19 29.35 4.34
N ILE A 229 -5.49 30.14 5.37
CA ILE A 229 -6.82 30.73 5.54
C ILE A 229 -7.03 31.82 4.49
N ASN A 230 -8.21 31.84 3.89
CA ASN A 230 -8.62 32.98 3.09
C ASN A 230 -9.08 34.09 4.04
N ASN A 231 -8.44 35.26 4.02
CA ASN A 231 -8.80 36.38 4.90
C ASN A 231 -9.96 37.24 4.37
N THR A 232 -10.44 37.03 3.14
CA THR A 232 -11.60 37.76 2.63
C THR A 232 -12.90 37.22 3.22
N LEU A 233 -13.91 38.06 3.46
CA LEU A 233 -15.20 37.59 3.99
C LEU A 233 -15.92 36.63 3.02
N VAL A 234 -15.76 36.87 1.72
CA VAL A 234 -16.38 36.09 0.63
C VAL A 234 -15.46 34.94 0.21
N GLY A 235 -16.06 33.80 -0.16
CA GLY A 235 -15.35 32.61 -0.65
C GLY A 235 -15.10 31.55 0.43
N PRO A 236 -14.39 30.46 0.10
CA PRO A 236 -14.11 29.38 1.04
C PRO A 236 -13.29 29.89 2.23
N LEU A 237 -13.44 29.25 3.40
CA LEU A 237 -12.69 29.59 4.62
C LEU A 237 -11.18 29.33 4.45
N VAL A 238 -10.84 28.24 3.78
CA VAL A 238 -9.46 27.84 3.49
C VAL A 238 -9.18 28.13 2.03
N ALA A 239 -8.18 28.97 1.74
CA ALA A 239 -7.75 29.31 0.39
C ALA A 239 -6.98 28.15 -0.26
N GLU A 240 -6.14 27.49 0.53
CA GLU A 240 -5.25 26.43 0.06
C GLU A 240 -5.02 25.42 1.17
N TRP A 241 -5.32 24.15 0.88
CA TRP A 241 -4.96 23.04 1.72
C TRP A 241 -3.54 22.57 1.41
N VAL A 242 -2.66 22.68 2.41
CA VAL A 242 -1.30 22.12 2.37
C VAL A 242 -1.32 20.84 3.19
N ILE A 243 -0.99 19.72 2.53
CA ILE A 243 -1.04 18.38 3.11
C ILE A 243 0.39 17.97 3.44
N ASP A 244 0.65 17.85 4.74
CA ASP A 244 1.93 17.39 5.26
C ASP A 244 1.76 16.03 5.96
N PHE A 245 2.84 15.26 5.97
CA PHE A 245 2.95 14.02 6.72
C PHE A 245 4.01 14.19 7.81
N SER A 246 3.91 13.44 8.90
CA SER A 246 4.80 13.53 10.05
C SER A 246 6.28 13.34 9.72
N ASP A 247 6.57 12.52 8.71
CA ASP A 247 7.92 12.30 8.20
C ASP A 247 8.10 13.00 6.84
N LEU A 248 9.32 13.49 6.59
CA LEU A 248 9.74 14.09 5.33
C LEU A 248 10.70 13.18 4.54
N SER A 249 10.70 11.89 4.87
CA SER A 249 11.54 10.89 4.22
C SER A 249 11.27 10.75 2.72
N GLU A 250 12.23 10.15 2.01
CA GLU A 250 12.06 9.84 0.59
C GLU A 250 10.87 8.89 0.36
N GLU A 251 10.62 7.93 1.26
CA GLU A 251 9.49 7.01 1.18
C GLU A 251 8.14 7.75 1.16
N VAL A 252 8.00 8.85 1.91
CA VAL A 252 6.81 9.70 1.89
C VAL A 252 6.65 10.37 0.53
N SER A 253 7.75 10.85 -0.06
CA SER A 253 7.74 11.46 -1.39
C SER A 253 7.35 10.43 -2.45
N THR A 254 7.96 9.24 -2.45
CA THR A 254 7.61 8.14 -3.35
C THR A 254 6.15 7.71 -3.18
N TRP A 255 5.68 7.60 -1.95
CA TRP A 255 4.30 7.24 -1.63
C TRP A 255 3.29 8.26 -2.18
N ASP A 256 3.57 9.55 -2.06
CA ASP A 256 2.73 10.59 -2.64
C ASP A 256 2.81 10.61 -4.17
N GLU A 257 3.99 10.45 -4.76
CA GLU A 257 4.18 10.41 -6.21
C GLU A 257 3.38 9.25 -6.84
N VAL A 258 3.52 8.03 -6.32
CA VAL A 258 2.87 6.83 -6.86
C VAL A 258 1.34 6.84 -6.66
N PHE A 259 0.87 7.34 -5.52
CA PHE A 259 -0.57 7.26 -5.16
C PHE A 259 -1.32 8.59 -5.27
N SER A 260 -0.63 9.68 -5.63
CA SER A 260 -1.14 11.04 -5.77
C SER A 260 -1.93 11.53 -4.54
N LEU A 261 -1.45 11.23 -3.33
CA LEU A 261 -2.23 11.36 -2.10
C LEU A 261 -2.58 12.80 -1.73
N ARG A 262 -1.61 13.71 -1.79
CA ARG A 262 -1.84 15.13 -1.51
C ARG A 262 -2.88 15.71 -2.45
N LYS A 263 -2.81 15.36 -3.74
CA LYS A 263 -3.81 15.77 -4.73
C LYS A 263 -5.18 15.20 -4.41
N ARG A 264 -5.26 13.89 -4.16
CA ARG A 264 -6.54 13.20 -3.85
C ARG A 264 -7.18 13.71 -2.58
N TYR A 265 -6.40 13.97 -1.52
CA TYR A 265 -6.94 14.57 -0.31
C TYR A 265 -7.49 15.97 -0.57
N ARG A 266 -6.79 16.81 -1.35
CA ARG A 266 -7.33 18.12 -1.73
C ARG A 266 -8.64 18.02 -2.49
N ASP A 267 -8.65 17.23 -3.55
CA ASP A 267 -9.74 17.26 -4.53
C ASP A 267 -10.94 16.43 -4.08
N ASP A 268 -10.70 15.22 -3.57
CA ASP A 268 -11.75 14.24 -3.27
C ASP A 268 -12.29 14.35 -1.83
N VAL A 269 -11.53 14.98 -0.92
CA VAL A 269 -11.84 14.95 0.52
C VAL A 269 -11.96 16.35 1.14
N LEU A 270 -11.02 17.25 0.84
CA LEU A 270 -10.97 18.58 1.45
C LEU A 270 -11.69 19.66 0.61
N ASN A 271 -12.59 19.24 -0.27
CA ASN A 271 -13.43 20.15 -1.05
C ASN A 271 -14.45 20.89 -0.17
N GLU A 272 -14.96 22.01 -0.70
CA GLU A 272 -15.80 22.94 0.06
C GLU A 272 -17.07 22.29 0.62
N GLU A 273 -17.71 21.39 -0.13
CA GLU A 273 -18.92 20.69 0.29
C GLU A 273 -18.65 19.79 1.50
N THR A 274 -17.57 19.01 1.43
CA THR A 274 -17.17 18.12 2.53
C THR A 274 -16.81 18.90 3.79
N ILE A 275 -16.09 20.02 3.65
CA ILE A 275 -15.75 20.88 4.79
C ILE A 275 -17.02 21.52 5.39
N LYS A 276 -17.97 21.99 4.57
CA LYS A 276 -19.26 22.51 5.07
C LYS A 276 -20.04 21.44 5.84
N GLN A 277 -20.06 20.20 5.35
CA GLN A 277 -20.69 19.08 6.05
C GLN A 277 -20.05 18.87 7.43
N TRP A 278 -18.71 18.77 7.51
CA TRP A 278 -18.00 18.53 8.78
C TRP A 278 -18.17 19.67 9.78
N MET A 279 -18.24 20.92 9.30
CA MET A 279 -18.58 22.08 10.13
C MET A 279 -20.00 21.99 10.71
N GLY A 280 -20.96 21.48 9.92
CA GLY A 280 -22.32 21.21 10.39
C GLY A 280 -22.39 20.07 11.42
N GLU A 281 -21.56 19.03 11.25
CA GLU A 281 -21.40 17.95 12.22
C GLU A 281 -20.88 18.49 13.56
N PHE A 282 -19.86 19.36 13.54
CA PHE A 282 -19.35 20.04 14.74
C PHE A 282 -20.42 20.90 15.43
N ARG A 283 -21.16 21.72 14.67
CA ARG A 283 -22.30 22.49 15.23
C ARG A 283 -23.31 21.56 15.93
N SER A 284 -23.66 20.46 15.28
CA SER A 284 -24.59 19.47 15.84
C SER A 284 -24.04 18.77 17.07
N TRP A 285 -22.71 18.59 17.14
CA TRP A 285 -22.04 18.06 18.32
C TRP A 285 -22.08 19.06 19.49
N CYS A 286 -21.77 20.34 19.26
CA CYS A 286 -21.87 21.39 20.29
C CYS A 286 -23.29 21.51 20.87
N LEU A 287 -24.33 21.46 20.03
CA LEU A 287 -25.73 21.51 20.49
C LEU A 287 -26.10 20.31 21.36
N ARG A 288 -25.48 19.14 21.14
CA ARG A 288 -25.77 17.90 21.86
C ARG A 288 -24.91 17.70 23.11
N SER A 289 -23.72 18.32 23.18
CA SER A 289 -22.77 18.12 24.27
C SER A 289 -23.24 18.71 25.61
N LYS A 290 -24.32 19.53 25.61
CA LYS A 290 -24.85 20.27 26.78
C LYS A 290 -23.80 21.14 27.48
N GLN A 291 -22.67 21.41 26.82
CA GLN A 291 -21.64 22.31 27.34
C GLN A 291 -22.14 23.76 27.25
N VAL A 292 -21.91 24.52 28.31
CA VAL A 292 -22.16 25.96 28.31
C VAL A 292 -20.94 26.63 27.69
N LEU A 293 -21.08 27.07 26.43
CA LEU A 293 -20.05 27.78 25.70
C LEU A 293 -20.37 29.27 25.72
N THR A 294 -19.47 30.09 26.28
CA THR A 294 -19.73 31.52 26.53
C THR A 294 -18.63 32.44 26.02
N ASP A 295 -17.45 31.89 25.73
CA ASP A 295 -16.26 32.65 25.40
C ASP A 295 -15.32 31.89 24.45
N HIS A 296 -14.25 32.54 24.02
CA HIS A 296 -13.27 31.92 23.14
C HIS A 296 -12.56 30.72 23.77
N HIS A 297 -12.39 30.67 25.09
CA HIS A 297 -11.72 29.57 25.76
C HIS A 297 -12.57 28.27 25.73
N SER A 298 -13.86 28.40 26.05
CA SER A 298 -14.82 27.30 25.98
C SER A 298 -15.03 26.81 24.54
N VAL A 299 -15.08 27.72 23.54
CA VAL A 299 -15.13 27.32 22.12
C VAL A 299 -13.85 26.57 21.70
N ALA A 300 -12.66 27.05 22.08
CA ALA A 300 -11.41 26.35 21.77
C ALA A 300 -11.37 24.95 22.40
N SER A 301 -11.84 24.83 23.65
CA SER A 301 -11.94 23.54 24.36
C SER A 301 -12.92 22.59 23.67
N ALA A 302 -14.03 23.11 23.14
CA ALA A 302 -14.99 22.33 22.36
C ALA A 302 -14.40 21.81 21.04
N ILE A 303 -13.66 22.66 20.31
CA ILE A 303 -12.96 22.24 19.08
C ILE A 303 -11.92 21.15 19.40
N GLU A 304 -11.15 21.32 20.47
CA GLU A 304 -10.14 20.35 20.92
C GLU A 304 -10.78 19.01 21.30
N ALA A 305 -11.85 19.02 22.10
CA ALA A 305 -12.57 17.82 22.50
C ALA A 305 -13.17 17.08 21.29
N TYR A 306 -13.77 17.83 20.34
CA TYR A 306 -14.31 17.23 19.12
C TYR A 306 -13.21 16.65 18.22
N GLY A 307 -12.10 17.37 18.05
CA GLY A 307 -10.92 16.90 17.33
C GLY A 307 -10.31 15.63 17.96
N GLY A 308 -10.27 15.56 19.29
CA GLY A 308 -9.86 14.38 20.05
C GLY A 308 -10.78 13.18 19.80
N PHE A 309 -12.10 13.37 19.93
CA PHE A 309 -13.10 12.35 19.61
C PHE A 309 -12.96 11.79 18.18
N LEU A 310 -12.73 12.68 17.20
CA LEU A 310 -12.46 12.27 15.83
C LEU A 310 -11.14 11.49 15.69
N GLY A 311 -10.12 11.88 16.45
CA GLY A 311 -8.86 11.13 16.54
C GLY A 311 -9.05 9.70 17.02
N ASP A 312 -9.86 9.51 18.08
CA ASP A 312 -10.17 8.19 18.64
C ASP A 312 -10.96 7.30 17.69
N CYS A 313 -11.71 7.91 16.75
CA CYS A 313 -12.42 7.20 15.69
C CYS A 313 -11.50 6.63 14.60
N GLY A 314 -10.21 7.02 14.57
CA GLY A 314 -9.20 6.49 13.66
C GLY A 314 -9.54 6.76 12.19
N PHE A 315 -9.54 5.72 11.35
CA PHE A 315 -9.82 5.86 9.91
C PHE A 315 -11.31 5.74 9.54
N ASN A 316 -12.18 5.40 10.49
CA ASN A 316 -13.61 5.28 10.23
C ASN A 316 -14.18 6.63 9.77
N ASP A 317 -14.98 6.62 8.70
CA ASP A 317 -15.55 7.83 8.11
C ASP A 317 -14.53 8.95 7.87
N ARG A 318 -13.29 8.58 7.50
CA ARG A 318 -12.18 9.53 7.26
C ARG A 318 -11.85 10.39 8.50
N ALA A 319 -12.19 9.93 9.70
CA ALA A 319 -12.07 10.73 10.92
C ALA A 319 -10.65 11.23 11.19
N PHE A 320 -9.60 10.51 10.77
CA PHE A 320 -8.22 10.98 10.85
C PHE A 320 -7.97 12.30 10.07
N ILE A 321 -8.62 12.48 8.91
CA ILE A 321 -8.56 13.73 8.13
C ILE A 321 -9.42 14.80 8.80
N LYS A 322 -10.62 14.45 9.27
CA LYS A 322 -11.48 15.37 10.03
C LYS A 322 -10.74 15.92 11.26
N ALA A 323 -10.09 15.05 12.02
CA ALA A 323 -9.30 15.41 13.19
C ALA A 323 -8.17 16.38 12.83
N ALA A 324 -7.47 16.16 11.71
CA ALA A 324 -6.45 17.09 11.22
C ALA A 324 -7.05 18.46 10.84
N VAL A 325 -8.25 18.51 10.24
CA VAL A 325 -8.95 19.75 9.92
C VAL A 325 -9.32 20.52 11.19
N PHE A 326 -9.90 19.86 12.20
CA PHE A 326 -10.26 20.53 13.45
C PHE A 326 -9.04 20.95 14.28
N ARG A 327 -7.94 20.19 14.22
CA ARG A 327 -6.65 20.61 14.80
C ARG A 327 -6.11 21.87 14.12
N PHE A 328 -6.14 21.91 12.79
CA PHE A 328 -5.76 23.11 12.03
C PHE A 328 -6.61 24.32 12.43
N PHE A 329 -7.93 24.16 12.49
CA PHE A 329 -8.80 25.26 12.91
C PHE A 329 -8.59 25.68 14.36
N LEU A 330 -8.37 24.74 15.29
CA LEU A 330 -8.02 25.04 16.67
C LEU A 330 -6.75 25.89 16.75
N ASN A 331 -5.72 25.52 16.00
CA ASN A 331 -4.47 26.27 15.94
C ASN A 331 -4.72 27.70 15.44
N ARG A 332 -5.45 27.86 14.32
CA ARG A 332 -5.79 29.20 13.79
C ARG A 332 -6.68 30.02 14.73
N PHE A 333 -7.60 29.36 15.43
CA PHE A 333 -8.47 29.98 16.43
C PHE A 333 -7.65 30.52 17.61
N ARG A 334 -6.73 29.70 18.14
CA ARG A 334 -5.83 30.06 19.25
C ARG A 334 -4.88 31.20 18.86
N THR A 335 -4.34 31.20 17.64
CA THR A 335 -3.43 32.26 17.15
C THR A 335 -4.14 33.58 16.78
N GLY A 336 -5.46 33.69 16.95
CA GLY A 336 -6.15 34.96 16.71
C GLY A 336 -6.64 35.20 15.28
N CYS A 337 -6.73 34.16 14.44
CA CYS A 337 -7.31 34.32 13.11
C CYS A 337 -8.79 34.72 13.21
N GLN A 338 -9.09 35.99 12.93
CA GLN A 338 -10.43 36.56 13.10
C GLN A 338 -11.51 35.79 12.33
N ARG A 339 -11.23 35.39 11.10
CA ARG A 339 -12.21 34.66 10.28
C ARG A 339 -12.54 33.28 10.85
N VAL A 340 -11.53 32.53 11.28
CA VAL A 340 -11.73 31.21 11.93
C VAL A 340 -12.47 31.39 13.25
N ARG A 341 -12.12 32.40 14.06
CA ARG A 341 -12.84 32.70 15.31
C ARG A 341 -14.31 32.98 15.06
N GLY A 342 -14.62 33.89 14.13
CA GLY A 342 -16.00 34.24 13.79
C GLY A 342 -16.81 33.02 13.34
N VAL A 343 -16.26 32.19 12.46
CA VAL A 343 -16.93 30.96 11.99
C VAL A 343 -17.15 29.98 13.13
N MET A 344 -16.11 29.67 13.93
CA MET A 344 -16.22 28.66 14.98
C MET A 344 -17.12 29.10 16.14
N CYS A 345 -17.03 30.37 16.56
CA CYS A 345 -17.96 30.92 17.55
C CYS A 345 -19.41 30.85 17.03
N GLY A 346 -19.65 31.23 15.77
CA GLY A 346 -20.97 31.12 15.15
C GLY A 346 -21.52 29.69 15.10
N LEU A 347 -20.67 28.70 14.79
CA LEU A 347 -21.05 27.28 14.83
C LEU A 347 -21.33 26.79 16.26
N ALA A 348 -20.61 27.31 17.25
CA ALA A 348 -20.78 27.01 18.66
C ALA A 348 -21.93 27.79 19.33
N GLY A 349 -22.56 28.75 18.64
CA GLY A 349 -23.62 29.61 19.19
C GLY A 349 -23.11 30.73 20.11
N VAL A 350 -21.82 31.07 20.04
CA VAL A 350 -21.19 32.14 20.81
C VAL A 350 -21.04 33.39 19.91
N PRO A 351 -21.36 34.60 20.38
CA PRO A 351 -21.13 35.83 19.62
C PRO A 351 -19.65 35.99 19.24
N ALA A 352 -19.39 36.38 17.99
CA ALA A 352 -18.05 36.74 17.55
C ALA A 352 -17.76 38.17 18.03
N ASN A 353 -17.04 38.31 19.15
CA ASN A 353 -16.55 39.60 19.64
C ASN A 353 -15.24 40.00 18.96
#